data_AF-A0A3B8WD05-F1
#
_entry.id   AF-A0A3B8WD05-F1
#
_cell.length_a   1.000
_cell.length_b   1.000
_cell.length_c   1.000
_cell.angle_alpha   90.00
_cell.angle_beta   90.00
_cell.angle_gamma   90.00
#
_symmetry.space_group_name_H-M   'P 1'
#
loop_
_entity.id
_entity.type
_entity.pdbx_description
1 polymer ?
#
loop_
_entity_poly.entity_id
_entity_poly.type
_entity_poly.pdbx_seq_one_letter_code
_entity_poly.pdbx_strand_id
1 'polypeptide(L)'
;YGVRRILLAGAVMTAATNLLFVLLAQQPPDIAALALVVSADNLSGGIANVALIAWLSSMTSASFTATQYALFSSLMTLPGKFLGGFSGIVVANYGYAEFFLIAGLMGVPAILLVLFMMRHGARLDALAPVKHEEDALVK
;
A
#
# COMPACT_ATOMS: atom_id res chain seq x y z
N TYR A 1 9.63 -10.13 -11.35
CA TYR A 1 9.35 -11.26 -10.44
C TYR A 1 9.36 -10.89 -8.94
N GLY A 2 10.31 -10.09 -8.42
CA GLY A 2 10.39 -9.81 -6.97
C GLY A 2 9.31 -8.89 -6.38
N VAL A 3 8.78 -7.95 -7.18
CA VAL A 3 7.92 -6.86 -6.69
C VAL A 3 6.65 -7.34 -5.99
N ARG A 4 5.99 -8.40 -6.50
CA ARG A 4 4.74 -8.92 -5.90
C ARG A 4 4.93 -9.42 -4.46
N ARG A 5 6.10 -9.98 -4.14
CA ARG A 5 6.42 -10.45 -2.77
C ARG A 5 6.64 -9.28 -1.81
N ILE A 6 7.31 -8.23 -2.28
CA ILE A 6 7.53 -7.01 -1.50
C ILE A 6 6.19 -6.27 -1.29
N LEU A 7 5.33 -6.26 -2.30
CA LEU A 7 3.98 -5.70 -2.21
C LEU A 7 3.13 -6.43 -1.16
N LEU A 8 3.19 -7.77 -1.13
CA LEU A 8 2.52 -8.57 -0.11
C LEU A 8 3.08 -8.26 1.28
N ALA A 9 4.41 -8.23 1.42
CA ALA A 9 5.06 -7.92 2.69
C ALA A 9 4.65 -6.53 3.20
N GLY A 10 4.67 -5.51 2.34
CA GLY A 10 4.22 -4.15 2.69
C GLY A 10 2.76 -4.11 3.11
N ALA A 11 1.87 -4.82 2.40
CA ALA A 11 0.45 -4.87 2.78
C ALA A 11 0.22 -5.54 4.15
N VAL A 12 0.93 -6.65 4.42
CA VAL A 12 0.86 -7.35 5.71
C VAL A 12 1.46 -6.52 6.82
N MET A 13 2.62 -5.90 6.60
CA MET A 13 3.26 -5.04 7.59
C MET A 13 2.37 -3.86 7.96
N THR A 14 1.75 -3.18 6.97
CA THR A 14 0.88 -2.02 7.24
C THR A 14 -0.38 -2.42 8.01
N ALA A 15 -0.96 -3.59 7.70
CA ALA A 15 -2.06 -4.11 8.49
C ALA A 15 -1.61 -4.43 9.93
N ALA A 16 -0.43 -5.04 10.10
CA ALA A 16 0.10 -5.40 11.41
C ALA A 16 0.44 -4.16 12.26
N THR A 17 1.04 -3.11 11.69
CA THR A 17 1.36 -1.88 12.44
C THR A 17 0.11 -1.13 12.86
N ASN A 18 -0.98 -1.16 12.08
CA ASN A 18 -2.28 -0.68 12.53
C ASN A 18 -2.80 -1.44 13.76
N LEU A 19 -2.60 -2.76 13.83
CA LEU A 19 -2.96 -3.54 15.03
C LEU A 19 -2.08 -3.22 16.24
N LEU A 20 -0.82 -2.81 16.05
CA LEU A 20 0.02 -2.31 17.15
C LEU A 20 -0.56 -1.04 17.78
N PHE A 21 -1.20 -0.17 17.00
CA PHE A 21 -1.89 1.00 17.55
C PHE A 21 -3.13 0.64 18.38
N VAL A 22 -3.79 -0.49 18.08
CA VAL A 22 -4.88 -1.02 18.94
C VAL A 22 -4.33 -1.39 20.31
N LEU A 23 -3.18 -2.06 20.36
CA LEU A 23 -2.50 -2.41 21.62
C LEU A 23 -2.04 -1.15 22.36
N LEU A 24 -1.50 -0.16 21.64
CA LEU A 24 -1.05 1.10 22.21
C LEU A 24 -2.21 1.90 22.82
N ALA A 25 -3.38 1.89 22.18
CA ALA A 25 -4.57 2.59 22.65
C ALA A 25 -5.14 2.03 23.97
N GLN A 26 -4.74 0.82 24.37
CA GLN A 26 -5.16 0.18 25.63
C GLN A 26 -4.17 0.41 26.78
N GLN A 27 -3.02 1.00 26.51
CA GLN A 27 -1.97 1.25 27.50
C GLN A 27 -2.03 2.69 28.03
N PRO A 28 -1.52 2.95 29.25
CA PRO A 28 -1.30 4.31 29.72
C PRO A 28 -0.39 5.09 28.75
N PRO A 29 -0.53 6.42 28.67
CA PRO A 29 0.29 7.24 27.78
C PRO A 29 1.79 7.07 28.07
N ASP A 30 2.52 6.54 27.08
CA ASP A 30 3.97 6.42 27.10
C ASP A 30 4.56 6.86 25.74
N ILE A 31 5.44 7.85 25.80
CA ILE A 31 6.09 8.42 24.63
C ILE A 31 7.06 7.42 23.99
N ALA A 32 7.71 6.55 24.78
CA ALA A 32 8.62 5.55 24.25
C ALA A 32 7.88 4.48 23.45
N ALA A 33 6.79 3.94 24.00
CA ALA A 33 5.91 3.02 23.29
C ALA A 33 5.32 3.65 22.01
N LEU A 34 4.85 4.90 22.08
CA LEU A 34 4.35 5.64 20.91
C LEU A 34 5.44 5.79 19.83
N ALA A 35 6.65 6.21 20.21
CA ALA A 35 7.75 6.39 19.26
C ALA A 35 8.13 5.08 18.57
N LEU A 36 8.11 3.95 19.29
CA LEU A 36 8.39 2.64 18.73
C LEU A 36 7.34 2.21 17.71
N VAL A 37 6.05 2.32 18.05
CA VAL A 37 4.94 1.93 17.16
C VAL A 37 4.91 2.81 15.91
N VAL A 38 5.06 4.13 16.06
CA VAL A 38 5.10 5.08 14.93
C VAL A 38 6.32 4.82 14.04
N SER A 39 7.47 4.47 14.62
CA SER A 39 8.66 4.13 13.84
C SER A 39 8.47 2.86 13.02
N ALA A 40 7.86 1.82 13.62
CA ALA A 40 7.52 0.58 12.91
C ALA A 40 6.51 0.84 11.78
N ASP A 41 5.51 1.67 12.03
CA ASP A 41 4.50 2.06 11.03
C ASP A 41 5.12 2.83 9.86
N ASN A 42 5.98 3.82 10.13
CA ASN A 42 6.67 4.58 9.09
C ASN A 42 7.59 3.69 8.23
N LEU A 43 8.29 2.74 8.84
CA LEU A 43 9.11 1.77 8.10
C LEU A 43 8.24 0.90 7.19
N SER A 44 7.12 0.41 7.72
CA SER A 44 6.14 -0.35 6.95
C SER A 44 5.57 0.46 5.77
N GLY A 45 5.12 1.68 6.04
CA GLY A 45 4.58 2.60 5.04
C GLY A 45 5.59 2.90 3.94
N GLY A 46 6.88 3.08 4.29
CA GLY A 46 7.97 3.23 3.33
C GLY A 46 8.12 2.03 2.40
N ILE A 47 8.16 0.81 2.96
CA ILE A 47 8.27 -0.43 2.18
C ILE A 47 7.05 -0.61 1.27
N ALA A 48 5.85 -0.43 1.80
CA ALA A 48 4.61 -0.56 1.06
C ALA A 48 4.53 0.45 -0.11
N ASN A 49 4.91 1.70 0.13
CA ASN A 49 4.90 2.75 -0.89
C ASN A 49 5.90 2.46 -2.01
N VAL A 50 7.15 2.10 -1.68
CA VAL A 50 8.18 1.75 -2.68
C VAL A 50 7.75 0.53 -3.50
N ALA A 51 7.18 -0.49 -2.87
CA ALA A 51 6.69 -1.68 -3.56
C ALA A 51 5.53 -1.36 -4.51
N LEU A 52 4.60 -0.50 -4.10
CA LEU A 52 3.45 -0.09 -4.90
C LEU A 52 3.89 0.75 -6.11
N ILE A 53 4.82 1.69 -5.93
CA ILE A 53 5.40 2.48 -7.02
C ILE A 53 6.11 1.56 -8.03
N ALA A 54 6.93 0.63 -7.54
CA ALA A 54 7.63 -0.33 -8.41
C ALA A 54 6.65 -1.22 -9.19
N TRP A 55 5.54 -1.62 -8.57
CA TRP A 55 4.50 -2.40 -9.24
C TRP A 55 3.76 -1.58 -10.29
N LEU A 56 3.33 -0.36 -9.99
CA LEU A 56 2.68 0.53 -10.96
C LEU A 56 3.60 0.86 -12.13
N SER A 57 4.88 1.14 -11.87
CA SER A 57 5.88 1.40 -12.91
C SER A 57 6.05 0.20 -13.87
N SER A 58 5.83 -1.02 -13.40
CA SER A 58 5.88 -2.21 -14.27
C SER A 58 4.67 -2.33 -15.21
N MET A 59 3.59 -1.59 -14.94
CA MET A 59 2.35 -1.60 -15.74
C MET A 59 2.22 -0.38 -16.67
N THR A 60 3.09 0.64 -16.55
CA THR A 60 3.00 1.86 -17.38
C THR A 60 3.83 1.72 -18.66
N SER A 61 3.24 2.11 -19.81
CA SER A 61 3.94 2.25 -21.09
C SER A 61 4.62 3.63 -21.17
N ALA A 62 5.80 3.70 -21.80
CA ALA A 62 6.62 4.92 -21.87
C ALA A 62 6.01 6.07 -22.70
N SER A 63 4.89 5.83 -23.40
CA SER A 63 4.34 6.73 -24.43
C SER A 63 3.58 7.96 -23.91
N PHE A 64 3.13 7.99 -22.64
CA PHE A 64 2.40 9.12 -22.02
C PHE A 64 2.78 9.32 -20.53
N THR A 65 4.07 9.31 -20.25
CA THR A 65 4.65 9.24 -18.89
C THR A 65 4.16 10.31 -17.92
N ALA A 66 4.03 11.58 -18.33
CA ALA A 66 3.65 12.67 -17.42
C ALA A 66 2.20 12.52 -16.90
N THR A 67 1.24 12.34 -17.81
CA THR A 67 -0.19 12.24 -17.44
C THR A 67 -0.49 10.92 -16.72
N GLN A 68 0.10 9.81 -17.15
CA GLN A 68 -0.09 8.52 -16.49
C GLN A 68 0.50 8.51 -15.07
N TYR A 69 1.70 9.06 -14.88
CA TYR A 69 2.30 9.15 -13.54
C TYR A 69 1.45 10.02 -12.61
N ALA A 70 0.94 11.16 -13.08
CA ALA A 70 0.04 12.01 -12.30
C ALA A 70 -1.26 11.29 -11.93
N LEU A 71 -1.86 10.54 -12.87
CA LEU A 71 -3.05 9.72 -12.62
C LEU A 71 -2.79 8.61 -11.60
N PHE A 72 -1.71 7.84 -11.75
CA PHE A 72 -1.36 6.77 -10.82
C PHE A 72 -1.00 7.30 -9.43
N SER A 73 -0.22 8.38 -9.35
CA SER A 73 0.10 9.03 -8.07
C SER A 73 -1.15 9.58 -7.37
N SER A 74 -2.07 10.15 -8.13
CA SER A 74 -3.37 10.60 -7.60
C SER A 74 -4.20 9.43 -7.10
N LEU A 75 -4.27 8.34 -7.86
CA LEU A 75 -5.01 7.13 -7.48
C LEU A 75 -4.41 6.47 -6.23
N MET A 76 -3.09 6.52 -6.05
CA MET A 76 -2.42 6.02 -4.85
C MET A 76 -2.76 6.85 -3.60
N THR A 77 -2.81 8.18 -3.73
CA THR A 77 -2.80 9.07 -2.56
C THR A 77 -4.17 9.63 -2.20
N LEU A 78 -5.04 9.87 -3.18
CA LEU A 78 -6.29 10.58 -2.99
C LEU A 78 -7.33 9.79 -2.18
N PRO A 79 -7.56 8.47 -2.42
CA PRO A 79 -8.52 7.71 -1.63
C PRO A 79 -8.16 7.69 -0.15
N GLY A 80 -6.87 7.48 0.17
CA GLY A 80 -6.38 7.48 1.54
C GLY A 80 -6.53 8.83 2.23
N LYS A 81 -6.19 9.93 1.55
CA LYS A 81 -6.36 11.29 2.09
C LYS A 81 -7.83 11.66 2.29
N PHE A 82 -8.70 11.28 1.36
CA PHE A 82 -10.12 11.53 1.45
C PHE A 82 -10.73 10.81 2.67
N LEU A 83 -10.48 9.51 2.81
CA LEU A 83 -10.94 8.72 3.96
C LEU A 83 -10.31 9.20 5.27
N GLY A 84 -9.01 9.53 5.24
CA GLY A 84 -8.29 10.08 6.39
C GLY A 84 -8.87 11.41 6.89
N GLY A 85 -9.44 12.23 6.01
CA GLY A 85 -10.11 13.48 6.40
C GLY A 85 -11.31 13.28 7.33
N PHE A 86 -11.97 12.12 7.26
CA PHE A 86 -13.11 11.78 8.13
C PHE A 86 -12.71 11.01 9.39
N SER A 87 -11.43 10.64 9.54
CA SER A 87 -10.92 9.85 10.67
C SER A 87 -11.24 10.49 12.04
N GLY A 88 -11.16 11.82 12.14
CA GLY A 88 -11.46 12.54 13.38
C GLY A 88 -12.90 12.35 13.87
N ILE A 89 -13.87 12.23 12.94
CA ILE A 89 -15.27 11.96 13.29
C ILE A 89 -15.38 10.55 13.88
N VAL A 90 -14.68 9.57 13.30
CA VAL A 90 -14.70 8.18 13.78
C VAL A 90 -14.06 8.09 15.17
N VAL A 91 -12.88 8.67 15.35
CA VAL A 91 -12.16 8.66 16.63
C VAL A 91 -12.94 9.39 17.73
N ALA A 92 -13.62 10.50 17.41
CA ALA A 92 -14.43 11.23 18.38
C ALA A 92 -15.64 10.43 18.88
N ASN A 93 -16.20 9.53 18.07
CA ASN A 93 -17.38 8.74 18.43
C ASN A 93 -17.03 7.35 18.98
N TYR A 94 -15.96 6.73 18.50
CA TYR A 94 -15.63 5.33 18.77
C TYR A 94 -14.27 5.12 19.45
N GLY A 95 -13.39 6.13 19.50
CA GLY A 95 -12.06 6.02 20.09
C GLY A 95 -10.98 5.52 19.11
N TYR A 96 -9.74 5.50 19.60
CA TYR A 96 -8.57 5.13 18.79
C TYR A 96 -8.47 3.63 18.52
N ALA A 97 -8.83 2.77 19.47
CA ALA A 97 -8.70 1.32 19.33
C ALA A 97 -9.57 0.80 18.16
N GLU A 98 -10.83 1.22 18.12
CA GLU A 98 -11.80 0.88 17.08
C GLU A 98 -11.38 1.43 15.72
N PHE A 99 -10.89 2.68 15.69
CA PHE A 99 -10.37 3.29 14.47
C PHE A 99 -9.22 2.49 13.86
N PHE A 100 -8.22 2.15 14.67
CA PHE A 100 -7.05 1.39 14.20
C PHE A 100 -7.36 -0.07 13.89
N LEU A 101 -8.35 -0.66 14.57
CA LEU A 101 -8.85 -2.00 14.22
C LEU A 101 -9.47 -2.00 12.83
N ILE A 102 -10.35 -1.05 12.53
CA ILE A 102 -10.96 -0.90 11.20
C ILE A 102 -9.87 -0.64 10.14
N ALA A 103 -8.90 0.23 10.45
CA ALA A 103 -7.76 0.50 9.56
C ALA A 103 -6.94 -0.76 9.24
N GLY A 104 -6.64 -1.59 10.25
CA GLY A 104 -5.97 -2.87 10.07
C GLY A 104 -6.79 -3.85 9.23
N LEU A 105 -8.11 -3.92 9.45
CA LEU A 105 -9.01 -4.78 8.67
C LEU A 105 -9.15 -4.34 7.22
N MET A 106 -9.04 -3.05 6.91
CA MET A 106 -8.97 -2.55 5.53
C MET A 106 -7.72 -3.06 4.77
N GLY A 107 -6.69 -3.53 5.47
CA GLY A 107 -5.55 -4.23 4.86
C GLY A 107 -5.90 -5.62 4.30
N VAL A 108 -6.93 -6.29 4.83
CA VAL A 108 -7.34 -7.64 4.41
C VAL A 108 -7.69 -7.70 2.91
N PRO A 109 -8.59 -6.85 2.35
CA PRO A 109 -8.89 -6.89 0.93
C PRO A 109 -7.65 -6.61 0.07
N ALA A 110 -6.74 -5.73 0.50
CA ALA A 110 -5.49 -5.48 -0.21
C ALA A 110 -4.59 -6.72 -0.24
N ILE A 111 -4.42 -7.40 0.90
CA ILE A 111 -3.65 -8.65 1.00
C ILE A 111 -4.27 -9.74 0.10
N LEU A 112 -5.59 -9.92 0.16
CA LEU A 112 -6.30 -10.89 -0.68
C LEU A 112 -6.11 -10.62 -2.18
N LEU A 113 -6.16 -9.36 -2.59
CA LEU A 113 -5.91 -8.95 -3.99
C LEU A 113 -4.48 -9.28 -4.42
N VAL A 114 -3.47 -9.02 -3.58
CA VAL A 114 -2.08 -9.36 -3.89
C VAL A 114 -1.90 -10.87 -3.99
N LEU A 115 -2.50 -11.65 -3.08
CA LEU A 115 -2.48 -13.12 -3.14
C LEU A 115 -3.18 -13.65 -4.39
N PHE A 116 -4.32 -13.05 -4.78
CA PHE A 116 -5.01 -13.39 -6.02
C PHE A 116 -4.12 -13.14 -7.24
N MET A 117 -3.45 -12.00 -7.28
CA MET A 117 -2.52 -11.62 -8.35
C MET A 117 -1.28 -12.51 -8.39
N MET A 118 -0.78 -12.98 -7.24
CA MET A 118 0.31 -13.96 -7.18
C MET A 118 -0.12 -15.33 -7.71
N ARG A 119 -1.35 -15.77 -7.41
CA ARG A 119 -1.89 -17.05 -7.89
C ARG A 119 -2.21 -17.07 -9.39
N HIS A 120 -2.74 -15.97 -9.93
CA HIS A 120 -3.16 -15.87 -11.34
C HIS A 120 -2.16 -15.11 -12.22
N GLY A 121 -1.03 -14.69 -11.66
CA GLY A 121 -0.06 -13.81 -12.29
C GLY A 121 0.46 -14.31 -13.64
N ALA A 122 0.75 -15.61 -13.78
CA ALA A 122 1.23 -16.17 -15.05
C ALA A 122 0.22 -16.01 -16.19
N ARG A 123 -1.09 -16.07 -15.89
CA ARG A 123 -2.16 -15.87 -16.87
C ARG A 123 -2.34 -14.39 -17.22
N LEU A 124 -2.15 -13.49 -16.26
CA LEU A 124 -2.22 -12.04 -16.45
C LEU A 124 -1.00 -11.49 -17.21
N ASP A 125 0.19 -12.02 -16.91
CA ASP A 125 1.44 -11.70 -17.59
C ASP A 125 1.41 -12.17 -19.05
N ALA A 126 0.74 -13.29 -19.34
CA ALA A 126 0.50 -13.77 -20.71
C ALA A 126 -0.52 -12.92 -21.50
N LEU A 127 -1.33 -12.10 -20.83
CA LEU A 127 -2.28 -11.18 -21.46
C LEU A 127 -1.71 -9.76 -21.59
N ALA A 128 -0.56 -9.48 -20.99
CA ALA A 128 0.10 -8.20 -21.14
C ALA A 128 0.60 -8.08 -22.60
N PRO A 129 0.32 -6.96 -23.30
CA PRO A 129 0.83 -6.75 -24.64
C PRO A 129 2.35 -6.83 -24.62
N VAL A 130 2.92 -7.63 -25.53
CA VAL A 130 4.37 -7.76 -25.69
C VAL A 130 4.93 -6.36 -25.86
N LYS A 131 5.81 -5.96 -24.95
CA LYS A 131 6.57 -4.72 -25.10
C LYS A 131 7.44 -4.95 -26.33
N HIS A 132 7.05 -4.39 -27.47
CA HIS A 132 7.95 -4.36 -28.62
C HIS A 132 9.17 -3.59 -28.16
N GLU A 133 10.26 -4.33 -27.91
CA GLU A 133 11.57 -3.75 -27.72
C GLU A 133 11.82 -2.88 -28.95
N GLU A 134 11.88 -1.56 -28.74
CA GLU A 134 12.42 -0.59 -29.68
C GLU A 134 13.94 -0.80 -29.93
N ASP A 135 14.48 -1.99 -29.64
CA ASP A 135 15.86 -2.41 -29.90
C ASP A 135 16.01 -3.01 -31.32
N ALA A 136 15.32 -2.43 -32.29
CA ALA A 136 15.54 -2.70 -33.72
C ALA A 136 15.99 -1.46 -34.53
N LEU A 137 16.07 -0.27 -33.91
CA LEU A 137 16.45 0.98 -34.61
C LEU A 137 17.66 1.71 -34.00
N VAL A 138 18.49 1.01 -33.24
CA VAL A 138 19.89 1.41 -32.99
C VAL A 138 20.80 0.24 -33.33
N LYS A 139 20.72 -0.20 -34.59
CA LYS A 139 21.86 -0.81 -35.29
C LYS A 139 22.57 0.29 -36.07
#